data_AF-A0A6N9SCK6-F1
#
_entry.id   AF-A0A6N9SCK6-F1
#
_cell.length_a   1.000
_cell.length_b   1.000
_cell.length_c   1.000
_cell.angle_alpha   90.00
_cell.angle_beta   90.00
_cell.angle_gamma   90.00
#
_symmetry.space_group_name_H-M   'P 1'
#
loop_
_entity.id
_entity.type
_entity.pdbx_description
1 polymer ?
#
loop_
_entity_poly.entity_id
_entity_poly.type
_entity_poly.pdbx_seq_one_letter_code
_entity_poly.pdbx_strand_id
1 'polypeptide(L)' 'GKQDATDRFLTAKVSTAIPASFLWLHSNFICLINT' A
#
# COMPACT_ATOMS: atom_id res chain seq x y z
N GLY A 1 -5.66 11.30 5.48
CA GLY A 1 -5.60 10.81 6.87
C GLY A 1 -5.02 9.41 6.92
N LYS A 2 -5.87 8.39 6.68
CA LYS A 2 -5.44 7.02 6.35
C LYS A 2 -5.94 6.59 4.97
N GLN A 3 -7.17 6.99 4.60
CA GLN A 3 -7.77 6.73 3.28
C GLN A 3 -6.88 7.18 2.11
N ASP A 4 -6.40 8.44 2.09
CA ASP A 4 -5.47 8.91 1.04
C ASP A 4 -4.19 8.06 0.92
N ALA A 5 -3.64 7.55 2.02
CA ALA A 5 -2.49 6.66 1.98
C ALA A 5 -2.89 5.25 1.48
N THR A 6 -4.07 4.78 1.84
CA THR A 6 -4.68 3.54 1.34
C THR A 6 -4.92 3.63 -0.17
N ASP A 7 -5.54 4.69 -0.68
CA ASP A 7 -5.75 4.92 -2.11
C ASP A 7 -4.43 4.88 -2.87
N ARG A 8 -3.42 5.59 -2.38
CA ARG A 8 -2.08 5.59 -2.98
C ARG A 8 -1.41 4.21 -2.90
N PHE A 9 -1.58 3.47 -1.81
CA PHE A 9 -1.05 2.12 -1.65
C PHE A 9 -1.75 1.09 -2.57
N LEU A 10 -3.07 1.21 -2.76
CA LEU A 10 -3.88 0.36 -3.62
C LEU A 10 -3.57 0.54 -5.12
N THR A 11 -2.88 1.61 -5.51
CA THR A 11 -2.41 1.79 -6.89
C THR A 11 -1.37 0.76 -7.34
N ALA A 12 -0.86 -0.08 -6.43
CA ALA A 12 0.20 -1.05 -6.70
C ALA A 12 1.50 -0.43 -7.26
N LYS A 13 1.67 0.88 -7.11
CA LYS A 13 2.86 1.61 -7.55
C LYS A 13 3.89 1.63 -6.43
N VAL A 14 5.00 0.91 -6.62
CA VAL A 14 6.15 0.97 -5.73
C VAL A 14 6.80 2.35 -5.83
N SER A 15 6.95 3.04 -4.70
CA SER A 15 7.53 4.37 -4.61
C SER A 15 8.21 4.59 -3.26
N THR A 16 9.37 5.24 -3.29
CA THR A 16 10.10 5.65 -2.07
C THR A 16 9.35 6.71 -1.26
N ALA A 17 8.39 7.41 -1.87
CA ALA A 17 7.52 8.36 -1.18
C ALA A 17 6.41 7.68 -0.34
N ILE A 18 6.12 6.39 -0.59
CA ILE A 18 5.08 5.62 0.11
C ILE A 18 5.70 4.31 0.63
N PRO A 19 6.22 4.27 1.86
CA PRO A 19 6.92 3.10 2.39
C PRO A 19 6.07 1.81 2.39
N ALA A 20 4.75 1.92 2.54
CA ALA A 20 3.86 0.75 2.47
C ALA A 20 3.90 0.06 1.10
N SER A 21 4.15 0.80 0.00
CA SER A 21 4.12 0.26 -1.37
C SER A 21 5.16 -0.84 -1.63
N PHE A 22 6.22 -0.93 -0.83
CA PHE A 22 7.19 -2.02 -0.92
C PHE A 22 6.60 -3.39 -0.57
N LEU A 23 5.47 -3.46 0.12
CA LEU A 23 4.74 -4.72 0.37
C LEU A 23 4.32 -5.39 -0.95
N TRP A 24 4.15 -4.64 -2.04
CA TRP A 24 3.84 -5.19 -3.36
C TRP A 24 4.99 -6.00 -3.98
N LEU A 25 6.21 -5.87 -3.49
CA LEU A 25 7.35 -6.71 -3.92
C LEU A 25 7.35 -8.08 -3.23
N HIS A 26 6.52 -8.27 -2.20
CA HIS A 26 6.47 -9.52 -1.44
C HIS A 26 5.38 -10.43 -2.01
N SER A 27 5.73 -11.67 -2.32
CA SER A 27 4.80 -12.64 -2.95
C SER A 27 3.64 -13.08 -2.04
N ASN A 28 3.73 -12.85 -0.73
CA ASN A 28 2.70 -13.26 0.22
C ASN A 28 2.48 -12.20 1.31
N PHE A 29 1.52 -11.30 1.11
CA PHE A 29 1.11 -10.37 2.15
C PHE A 29 -0.41 -10.31 2.24
N ILE A 30 -0.91 -10.01 3.44
CA ILE A 30 -2.33 -9.78 3.70
C ILE A 30 -2.45 -8.37 4.26
N CYS A 31 -3.25 -7.53 3.62
CA CYS A 31 -3.55 -6.18 4.09
C CYS A 31 -5.04 -6.09 4.41
N LEU A 32 -5.36 -5.71 5.65
CA LEU A 32 -6.74 -5.51 6.10
C LEU A 32 -7.05 -4.01 6.07
N ILE A 33 -7.99 -3.62 5.22
CA ILE A 33 -8.41 -2.23 5.05
C ILE A 33 -9.81 -2.08 5.62
N ASN A 34 -9.97 -1.21 6.61
CA ASN A 34 -11.29 -0.82 7.08
C ASN A 34 -11.84 0.27 6.15
N THR A 35 -12.87 -0.07 5.37
CA THR A 35 -13.60 0.85 4.48
C THR A 35 -14.50 1.78 5.26
#